data_AF-A0A8S9L9T8-F1
#
_entry.id   AF-A0A8S9L9T8-F1
#
_cell.length_a   1.000
_cell.length_b   1.000
_cell.length_c   1.000
_cell.angle_alpha   90.00
_cell.angle_beta   90.00
_cell.angle_gamma   90.00
#
_symmetry.space_group_name_H-M   'P 1'
#
loop_
_entity.id
_entity.type
_entity.pdbx_description
1 polymer ?
#
loop_
_entity_poly.entity_id
_entity_poly.type
_entity_poly.pdbx_seq_one_letter_code
_entity_poly.pdbx_strand_id
1 'polypeptide(L)'
;MEIAALLTSAGINISICIVLLSLYSVLRKQPANYCVYFGRRLVCGGARRYDPFWYERFVPSPSWLVKAWETSEDELLAAAGLDAVVFLRMVIFSIRIFFITAVVCIAFVLPVNYYGQPRVHKEIHLESSEVFTIENLKEGSKWLWVHCLALYIITSAACLLLYFVRPLVLWTIAKMRLGHITSSAPKPSQFTVLIRAIPIICK
;
A
#
# COMPACT_ATOMS: atom_id res chain seq x y z
N MET A 1 25.55 -9.93 -5.92
CA MET A 1 24.34 -10.66 -6.38
C MET A 1 24.24 -10.52 -7.90
N GLU A 2 23.99 -11.61 -8.61
CA GLU A 2 23.80 -11.55 -10.06
C GLU A 2 22.43 -10.96 -10.39
N ILE A 3 22.40 -9.94 -11.27
CA ILE A 3 21.16 -9.29 -11.72
C ILE A 3 20.20 -10.33 -12.32
N ALA A 4 20.74 -11.37 -12.96
CA ALA A 4 19.98 -12.50 -13.49
C ALA A 4 19.21 -13.28 -12.42
N ALA A 5 19.78 -13.49 -11.23
CA ALA A 5 19.10 -14.18 -10.13
C ALA A 5 17.94 -13.34 -9.57
N LEU A 6 18.11 -12.02 -9.50
CA LEU A 6 17.03 -11.11 -9.09
C LEU A 6 15.90 -11.09 -10.13
N LEU A 7 16.25 -11.05 -11.42
CA LEU A 7 15.28 -10.96 -12.52
C LEU A 7 14.48 -12.26 -12.69
N THR A 8 15.13 -13.42 -12.51
CA THR A 8 14.45 -14.72 -12.51
C THR A 8 13.51 -14.87 -11.31
N SER A 9 13.94 -14.50 -10.11
CA SER A 9 13.08 -14.50 -8.91
C SER A 9 11.88 -13.55 -9.05
N ALA A 10 12.11 -12.33 -9.52
CA ALA A 10 11.03 -11.38 -9.80
C ALA A 10 10.05 -11.91 -10.85
N GLY A 11 10.57 -12.50 -11.95
CA GLY A 11 9.76 -13.11 -13.00
C GLY A 11 8.85 -14.24 -12.49
N ILE A 12 9.38 -15.12 -11.64
CA ILE A 12 8.61 -16.20 -11.01
C ILE A 12 7.51 -15.63 -10.13
N ASN A 13 7.83 -14.68 -9.23
CA ASN A 13 6.86 -14.07 -8.33
C ASN A 13 5.74 -13.32 -9.09
N ILE A 14 6.10 -12.58 -10.14
CA ILE A 14 5.14 -11.88 -11.00
C ILE A 14 4.23 -12.90 -11.71
N SER A 15 4.79 -14.00 -12.20
CA SER A 15 4.03 -15.06 -12.88
C SER A 15 3.03 -15.73 -11.95
N ILE A 16 3.45 -16.07 -10.72
CA ILE A 16 2.56 -16.60 -9.68
C ILE A 16 1.45 -15.59 -9.36
N CYS A 17 1.79 -14.31 -9.22
CA CYS A 17 0.81 -13.25 -8.97
C CYS A 17 -0.24 -13.17 -10.09
N ILE A 18 0.19 -13.21 -11.35
CA ILE A 18 -0.73 -13.20 -12.50
C ILE A 18 -1.66 -14.42 -12.45
N VAL A 19 -1.13 -15.62 -12.22
CA VAL A 19 -1.92 -16.85 -12.11
C VAL A 19 -2.96 -16.75 -10.98
N LEU A 20 -2.56 -16.26 -9.81
CA LEU A 20 -3.46 -16.07 -8.67
C LEU A 20 -4.54 -15.01 -8.94
N LEU A 21 -4.18 -13.89 -9.58
CA LEU A 21 -5.14 -12.83 -9.96
C LEU A 21 -6.13 -13.32 -11.02
N SER A 22 -5.67 -14.13 -11.98
CA SER A 22 -6.52 -14.79 -12.96
C SER A 22 -7.48 -15.78 -12.28
N LEU A 23 -6.96 -16.62 -11.39
CA LEU A 23 -7.76 -17.58 -10.63
C LEU A 23 -8.81 -16.87 -9.76
N TYR A 24 -8.42 -15.82 -9.03
CA TYR A 24 -9.34 -14.98 -8.27
C TYR A 24 -10.43 -14.38 -9.16
N SER A 25 -10.07 -13.90 -10.35
CA SER A 25 -11.01 -13.31 -11.31
C SER A 25 -12.07 -14.30 -11.81
N VAL A 26 -11.74 -15.60 -11.88
CA VAL A 26 -12.67 -16.68 -12.23
C VAL A 26 -13.48 -17.14 -11.00
N LEU A 27 -12.81 -17.41 -9.88
CA LEU A 27 -13.44 -17.91 -8.65
C LEU A 27 -14.49 -16.94 -8.09
N ARG A 28 -14.24 -15.63 -8.13
CA ARG A 28 -15.20 -14.61 -7.67
C ARG A 28 -16.50 -14.60 -8.48
N LYS A 29 -16.46 -15.05 -9.75
CA LYS A 29 -17.63 -15.12 -10.61
C LYS A 29 -18.44 -16.38 -10.33
N GLN A 30 -17.89 -17.44 -9.72
CA GLN A 30 -18.56 -18.72 -9.45
C GLN A 30 -19.68 -18.60 -8.39
N PRO A 31 -20.79 -19.35 -8.52
CA PRO A 31 -21.99 -19.11 -7.71
C PRO A 31 -21.82 -19.74 -6.34
N ALA A 32 -21.09 -20.86 -6.26
CA ALA A 32 -20.72 -21.55 -5.04
C ALA A 32 -19.89 -20.66 -4.10
N ASN A 33 -18.99 -19.84 -4.67
CA ASN A 33 -18.08 -18.99 -3.88
C ASN A 33 -18.65 -17.58 -3.61
N TYR A 34 -19.86 -17.28 -4.08
CA TYR A 34 -20.46 -15.95 -3.92
C TYR A 34 -20.60 -15.56 -2.44
N CYS A 35 -20.97 -16.51 -1.58
CA CYS A 35 -21.10 -16.29 -0.15
C CYS A 35 -19.78 -15.90 0.54
N VAL A 36 -18.66 -16.41 0.03
CA VAL A 36 -17.32 -16.14 0.59
C VAL A 36 -16.84 -14.75 0.18
N TYR A 37 -16.90 -14.42 -1.12
CA TYR A 37 -16.37 -13.15 -1.63
C TYR A 37 -17.31 -11.94 -1.39
N PHE A 38 -18.61 -12.17 -1.28
CA PHE A 38 -19.61 -11.10 -1.14
C PHE A 38 -20.46 -11.20 0.13
N GLY A 39 -19.93 -11.82 1.21
CA GLY A 39 -20.64 -12.00 2.47
C GLY A 39 -21.28 -10.72 3.03
N ARG A 40 -20.56 -9.59 3.00
CA ARG A 40 -21.10 -8.30 3.47
C ARG A 40 -22.28 -7.80 2.62
N ARG A 41 -22.25 -8.00 1.30
CA ARG A 41 -23.37 -7.62 0.42
C ARG A 41 -24.61 -8.46 0.70
N LEU A 42 -24.43 -9.75 1.01
CA LEU A 42 -25.53 -10.64 1.41
C LEU A 42 -26.17 -10.17 2.73
N VAL A 43 -25.36 -9.79 3.72
CA VAL A 43 -25.85 -9.27 5.01
C VAL A 43 -26.60 -7.95 4.84
N CYS A 44 -26.14 -7.07 3.95
CA CYS A 44 -26.79 -5.80 3.65
C CYS A 44 -27.98 -5.91 2.69
N GLY A 45 -28.46 -7.12 2.36
CA GLY A 45 -29.64 -7.33 1.50
C GLY A 45 -29.41 -7.11 0.00
N GLY A 46 -28.14 -7.11 -0.44
CA GLY A 46 -27.80 -6.98 -1.86
C GLY A 46 -28.32 -8.17 -2.68
N ALA A 47 -29.14 -7.88 -3.69
CA ALA A 47 -29.71 -8.89 -4.58
C ALA A 47 -28.62 -9.75 -5.26
N ARG A 48 -28.89 -11.07 -5.38
CA ARG A 48 -28.09 -11.98 -6.22
C ARG A 48 -28.04 -11.41 -7.62
N ARG A 49 -26.84 -11.07 -8.11
CA ARG A 49 -26.65 -10.84 -9.55
C ARG A 49 -26.88 -12.16 -10.27
N TYR A 50 -27.99 -12.23 -10.99
CA TYR A 50 -28.26 -13.27 -11.97
C TYR A 50 -27.65 -12.78 -13.30
N ASP A 51 -26.37 -13.09 -13.52
CA ASP A 51 -25.73 -12.82 -14.81
C ASP A 51 -26.06 -13.99 -15.76
N PRO A 52 -26.78 -13.76 -16.89
CA PRO A 52 -27.30 -14.84 -17.76
C PRO A 52 -26.21 -15.56 -18.57
N PHE A 53 -25.01 -15.00 -18.68
CA PHE A 53 -23.97 -15.46 -19.62
C PHE A 53 -22.93 -16.35 -18.95
N TRP A 54 -23.05 -17.67 -19.14
CA TRP A 54 -22.19 -18.64 -18.45
C TRP A 54 -20.72 -18.66 -18.94
N TYR A 55 -20.46 -18.25 -20.19
CA TYR A 55 -19.11 -18.29 -20.79
C TYR A 55 -18.21 -17.15 -20.31
N GLU A 56 -18.74 -15.94 -20.09
CA GLU A 56 -17.97 -14.79 -19.55
C GLU A 56 -17.47 -15.02 -18.11
N ARG A 57 -17.97 -16.08 -17.47
CA ARG A 57 -17.59 -16.50 -16.12
C ARG A 57 -16.16 -17.04 -16.02
N PHE A 58 -15.70 -17.70 -17.08
CA PHE A 58 -14.39 -18.34 -17.11
C PHE A 58 -13.28 -17.44 -17.66
N VAL A 59 -13.64 -16.30 -18.25
CA VAL A 59 -12.68 -15.32 -18.76
C VAL A 59 -12.19 -14.45 -17.60
N PRO A 60 -10.88 -14.38 -17.30
CA PRO A 60 -10.35 -13.45 -16.32
C PRO A 60 -10.55 -12.01 -16.82
N SER A 61 -11.27 -11.19 -16.06
CA SER A 61 -11.58 -9.81 -16.43
C SER A 61 -11.00 -8.83 -15.42
N PRO A 62 -10.18 -7.84 -15.84
CA PRO A 62 -9.62 -6.82 -14.94
C PRO A 62 -10.65 -5.78 -14.48
N SER A 63 -11.92 -5.89 -14.90
CA SER A 63 -12.99 -4.95 -14.56
C SER A 63 -13.19 -4.73 -13.06
N TRP A 64 -12.88 -5.72 -12.22
CA TRP A 64 -12.95 -5.56 -10.77
C TRP A 64 -11.87 -4.63 -10.22
N LEU A 65 -10.70 -4.60 -10.85
CA LEU A 65 -9.59 -3.73 -10.47
C LEU A 65 -9.92 -2.28 -10.83
N VAL A 66 -10.44 -2.05 -12.04
CA VAL A 66 -10.93 -0.73 -12.48
C VAL A 66 -12.02 -0.24 -11.53
N LYS A 67 -12.99 -1.11 -11.21
CA LYS A 67 -14.08 -0.74 -10.28
C LYS A 67 -13.57 -0.45 -8.87
N ALA A 68 -12.55 -1.16 -8.39
CA ALA A 68 -11.92 -0.87 -7.10
C ALA A 68 -11.17 0.47 -7.12
N TRP A 69 -10.60 0.85 -8.27
CA TRP A 69 -9.91 2.12 -8.44
C TRP A 69 -10.87 3.32 -8.54
N GLU A 70 -12.01 3.15 -9.20
CA GLU A 70 -13.05 4.17 -9.33
C GLU A 70 -13.86 4.39 -8.04
N THR A 71 -13.75 3.49 -7.06
CA THR A 71 -14.50 3.57 -5.81
C THR A 71 -14.09 4.83 -5.04
N SER A 72 -15.07 5.69 -4.75
CA SER A 72 -14.83 6.94 -4.01
C SER A 72 -14.63 6.68 -2.51
N GLU A 73 -13.98 7.62 -1.82
CA GLU A 73 -13.78 7.51 -0.37
C GLU A 73 -15.09 7.51 0.41
N ASP A 74 -16.12 8.21 -0.07
CA ASP A 74 -17.45 8.26 0.55
C ASP A 74 -18.15 6.90 0.43
N GLU A 75 -18.05 6.25 -0.74
CA GLU A 75 -18.53 4.89 -0.94
C GLU A 75 -17.77 3.90 -0.04
N LEU A 76 -16.46 4.06 0.09
CA LEU A 76 -15.65 3.23 0.98
C LEU A 76 -16.01 3.45 2.45
N LEU A 77 -16.32 4.66 2.86
CA LEU A 77 -16.72 4.98 4.23
C LEU A 77 -18.08 4.34 4.56
N ALA A 78 -19.05 4.42 3.65
CA ALA A 78 -20.34 3.77 3.79
C ALA A 78 -20.21 2.23 3.76
N ALA A 79 -19.37 1.70 2.87
CA ALA A 79 -19.26 0.27 2.60
C ALA A 79 -18.27 -0.48 3.49
N ALA A 80 -17.26 0.17 4.06
CA ALA A 80 -16.19 -0.46 4.85
C ALA A 80 -16.02 0.16 6.24
N GLY A 81 -16.38 1.44 6.40
CA GLY A 81 -16.25 2.20 7.64
C GLY A 81 -15.00 3.09 7.67
N LEU A 82 -14.88 3.89 8.73
CA LEU A 82 -13.80 4.87 8.86
C LEU A 82 -12.39 4.23 8.91
N ASP A 83 -12.25 3.10 9.62
CA ASP A 83 -10.94 2.45 9.80
C ASP A 83 -10.33 2.01 8.48
N ALA A 84 -11.14 1.46 7.57
CA ALA A 84 -10.72 1.07 6.23
C ALA A 84 -10.25 2.26 5.38
N VAL A 85 -10.95 3.40 5.47
CA VAL A 85 -10.55 4.64 4.77
C VAL A 85 -9.21 5.14 5.30
N VAL A 86 -8.99 5.12 6.61
CA VAL A 86 -7.72 5.52 7.22
C VAL A 86 -6.58 4.60 6.79
N PHE A 87 -6.82 3.29 6.77
CA PHE A 87 -5.85 2.31 6.28
C PHE A 87 -5.48 2.55 4.81
N LEU A 88 -6.47 2.73 3.93
CA LEU A 88 -6.20 2.99 2.51
C LEU A 88 -5.41 4.29 2.31
N ARG A 89 -5.73 5.34 3.06
CA ARG A 89 -4.97 6.60 3.05
C ARG A 89 -3.53 6.41 3.52
N MET A 90 -3.29 5.55 4.51
CA MET A 90 -1.94 5.20 4.95
C MET A 90 -1.14 4.51 3.83
N VAL A 91 -1.77 3.59 3.10
CA VAL A 91 -1.13 2.90 1.96
C VAL A 91 -0.79 3.89 0.84
N ILE A 92 -1.73 4.75 0.45
CA ILE A 92 -1.50 5.80 -0.58
C ILE A 92 -0.37 6.74 -0.14
N PHE A 93 -0.35 7.10 1.13
CA PHE A 93 0.69 7.93 1.71
C PHE A 93 2.08 7.27 1.62
N SER A 94 2.19 5.99 1.97
CA SER A 94 3.42 5.21 1.81
C SER A 94 3.88 5.19 0.35
N ILE A 95 2.98 4.93 -0.60
CA ILE A 95 3.31 4.92 -2.04
C ILE A 95 3.89 6.28 -2.48
N ARG A 96 3.31 7.40 -2.02
CA ARG A 96 3.81 8.74 -2.36
C ARG A 96 5.22 9.00 -1.84
N ILE A 97 5.52 8.60 -0.59
CA ILE A 97 6.88 8.73 -0.04
C ILE A 97 7.85 7.87 -0.83
N PHE A 98 7.53 6.59 -1.05
CA PHE A 98 8.39 5.69 -1.80
C PHE A 98 8.64 6.17 -3.23
N PHE A 99 7.64 6.79 -3.87
CA PHE A 99 7.82 7.38 -5.19
C PHE A 99 8.86 8.52 -5.19
N ILE A 100 8.77 9.46 -4.24
CA ILE A 100 9.77 10.54 -4.11
C ILE A 100 11.15 9.96 -3.82
N THR A 101 11.23 9.02 -2.88
CA THR A 101 12.49 8.32 -2.56
C THR A 101 13.06 7.63 -3.80
N ALA A 102 12.25 6.92 -4.58
CA ALA A 102 12.70 6.24 -5.79
C ALA A 102 13.26 7.24 -6.82
N VAL A 103 12.57 8.35 -7.05
CA VAL A 103 13.03 9.41 -7.98
C VAL A 103 14.38 9.99 -7.52
N VAL A 104 14.51 10.33 -6.24
CA VAL A 104 15.76 10.88 -5.68
C VAL A 104 16.89 9.85 -5.77
N CYS A 105 16.63 8.59 -5.44
CA CYS A 105 17.63 7.53 -5.50
C CYS A 105 18.09 7.26 -6.95
N ILE A 106 17.16 7.20 -7.91
CA ILE A 106 17.49 6.99 -9.32
C ILE A 106 18.25 8.18 -9.90
N ALA A 107 17.88 9.42 -9.54
CA ALA A 107 18.48 10.62 -10.09
C ALA A 107 19.86 10.97 -9.48
N PHE A 108 20.07 10.72 -8.18
CA PHE A 108 21.28 11.16 -7.46
C PHE A 108 22.13 10.01 -6.96
N VAL A 109 21.53 9.04 -6.26
CA VAL A 109 22.28 7.96 -5.58
C VAL A 109 22.85 6.97 -6.60
N LEU A 110 22.05 6.59 -7.60
CA LEU A 110 22.44 5.59 -8.60
C LEU A 110 23.61 6.06 -9.49
N PRO A 111 23.62 7.28 -10.06
CA PRO A 111 24.75 7.75 -10.86
C PRO A 111 26.02 7.91 -10.04
N VAL A 112 25.91 8.39 -8.80
CA VAL A 112 27.06 8.58 -7.91
C VAL A 112 27.72 7.24 -7.56
N ASN A 113 26.92 6.20 -7.30
CA ASN A 113 27.45 4.86 -7.07
C ASN A 113 28.13 4.29 -8.32
N TYR A 114 27.54 4.51 -9.50
CA TYR A 114 28.09 3.99 -10.76
C TYR A 114 29.46 4.60 -11.11
N TYR A 115 29.62 5.93 -10.98
CA TYR A 115 30.87 6.64 -11.30
C TYR A 115 31.91 6.66 -10.15
N GLY A 116 31.71 5.88 -9.09
CA GLY A 116 32.54 5.91 -7.87
C GLY A 116 34.00 5.49 -8.06
N GLN A 117 34.30 4.62 -9.04
CA GLN A 117 35.65 4.20 -9.41
C GLN A 117 35.83 4.15 -10.94
N PRO A 118 37.00 4.54 -11.47
CA PRO A 118 37.31 4.37 -12.88
C PRO A 118 37.54 2.88 -13.19
N ARG A 119 36.48 2.17 -13.57
CA ARG A 119 36.55 0.81 -14.11
C ARG A 119 36.29 0.84 -15.62
N VAL A 120 36.82 -0.14 -16.33
CA VAL A 120 36.42 -0.41 -17.72
C VAL A 120 35.02 -1.02 -17.65
N HIS A 121 34.00 -0.18 -17.84
CA HIS A 121 32.60 -0.60 -17.84
C HIS A 121 32.39 -1.66 -18.94
N LYS A 122 31.99 -2.87 -18.55
CA LYS A 122 31.48 -3.87 -19.48
C LYS A 122 29.98 -3.62 -19.69
N GLU A 123 29.38 -4.33 -20.65
CA GLU A 123 27.96 -4.22 -20.94
C GLU A 123 27.10 -4.42 -19.67
N ILE A 124 26.06 -3.58 -19.54
CA ILE A 124 25.19 -3.45 -18.35
C ILE A 124 24.61 -4.79 -17.86
N HIS A 125 24.48 -5.78 -18.74
CA HIS A 125 23.96 -7.12 -18.44
C HIS A 125 24.95 -8.03 -17.68
N LEU A 126 26.25 -7.70 -17.68
CA LEU A 126 27.32 -8.49 -17.05
C LEU A 126 27.92 -7.80 -15.81
N GLU A 127 27.44 -6.60 -15.47
CA GLU A 127 27.90 -5.84 -14.31
C GLU A 127 27.29 -6.40 -13.01
N SER A 128 28.14 -6.58 -11.99
CA SER A 128 27.70 -7.03 -10.66
C SER A 128 26.87 -5.93 -9.99
N SER A 129 25.81 -6.28 -9.24
CA SER A 129 25.02 -5.31 -8.47
C SER A 129 25.86 -4.48 -7.48
N GLU A 130 27.06 -4.94 -7.13
CA GLU A 130 28.03 -4.24 -6.29
C GLU A 130 28.42 -2.85 -6.84
N VAL A 131 28.40 -2.66 -8.16
CA VAL A 131 28.71 -1.37 -8.82
C VAL A 131 27.67 -0.29 -8.51
N PHE A 132 26.44 -0.67 -8.16
CA PHE A 132 25.38 0.26 -7.79
C PHE A 132 25.28 0.51 -6.28
N THR A 133 26.22 -0.01 -5.49
CA THR A 133 26.22 0.11 -4.03
C THR A 133 27.35 1.02 -3.54
N ILE A 134 27.28 1.39 -2.26
CA ILE A 134 28.29 2.21 -1.58
C ILE A 134 29.67 1.53 -1.58
N GLU A 135 29.75 0.21 -1.76
CA GLU A 135 31.02 -0.53 -1.87
C GLU A 135 31.86 -0.11 -3.09
N ASN A 136 31.25 0.50 -4.12
CA ASN A 136 31.97 1.04 -5.27
C ASN A 136 32.61 2.42 -4.98
N LEU A 137 32.41 2.99 -3.79
CA LEU A 137 33.02 4.27 -3.41
C LEU A 137 34.36 4.05 -2.70
N LYS A 138 35.37 4.82 -3.11
CA LYS A 138 36.67 4.84 -2.41
C LYS A 138 36.52 5.46 -1.01
N GLU A 139 37.19 4.88 -0.01
CA GLU A 139 37.22 5.41 1.35
C GLU A 139 37.72 6.87 1.36
N GLY A 140 37.02 7.76 2.08
CA GLY A 140 37.34 9.20 2.16
C GLY A 140 36.85 10.04 0.96
N SER A 141 36.05 9.46 0.07
CA SER A 141 35.54 10.14 -1.12
C SER A 141 34.49 11.22 -0.80
N LYS A 142 34.61 12.40 -1.46
CA LYS A 142 33.64 13.51 -1.35
C LYS A 142 32.25 13.14 -1.85
N TRP A 143 32.12 12.08 -2.64
CA TRP A 143 30.85 11.60 -3.20
C TRP A 143 29.86 11.11 -2.13
N LEU A 144 30.34 10.69 -0.95
CA LEU A 144 29.49 10.34 0.20
C LEU A 144 28.61 11.51 0.68
N TRP A 145 29.04 12.76 0.48
CA TRP A 145 28.22 13.93 0.82
C TRP A 145 26.93 14.02 -0.02
N VAL A 146 26.93 13.47 -1.24
CA VAL A 146 25.72 13.43 -2.07
C VAL A 146 24.70 12.46 -1.47
N HIS A 147 25.14 11.35 -0.88
CA HIS A 147 24.24 10.45 -0.13
C HIS A 147 23.65 11.14 1.10
N CYS A 148 24.47 11.86 1.87
CA CYS A 148 23.98 12.66 2.99
C CYS A 148 22.94 13.69 2.54
N LEU A 149 23.21 14.44 1.47
CA LEU A 149 22.29 15.42 0.92
C LEU A 149 20.97 14.76 0.45
N ALA A 150 21.06 13.64 -0.26
CA ALA A 150 19.88 12.89 -0.70
C ALA A 150 19.03 12.41 0.48
N LEU A 151 19.66 11.94 1.57
CA LEU A 151 18.97 11.57 2.80
C LEU A 151 18.25 12.75 3.45
N TYR A 152 18.89 13.93 3.50
CA TYR A 152 18.23 15.15 3.99
C TYR A 152 17.04 15.56 3.12
N ILE A 153 17.16 15.46 1.79
CA ILE A 153 16.05 15.74 0.85
C ILE A 153 14.89 14.75 1.08
N ILE A 154 15.18 13.45 1.17
CA ILE A 154 14.15 12.43 1.41
C ILE A 154 13.48 12.66 2.77
N THR A 155 14.26 12.91 3.82
CA THR A 155 13.74 13.12 5.18
C THR A 155 12.90 14.39 5.26
N SER A 156 13.36 15.49 4.66
CA SER A 156 12.59 16.74 4.61
C SER A 156 11.32 16.60 3.80
N ALA A 157 11.35 15.94 2.63
CA ALA A 157 10.17 15.66 1.83
C ALA A 157 9.16 14.79 2.57
N ALA A 158 9.62 13.75 3.28
CA ALA A 158 8.77 12.91 4.13
C ALA A 158 8.14 13.71 5.28
N CYS A 159 8.90 14.56 5.96
CA CYS A 159 8.41 15.44 7.01
C CYS A 159 7.40 16.47 6.48
N LEU A 160 7.62 17.06 5.31
CA LEU A 160 6.69 17.99 4.67
C LEU A 160 5.40 17.29 4.26
N LEU A 161 5.49 16.13 3.60
CA LEU A 161 4.33 15.31 3.27
C LEU A 161 3.54 14.95 4.53
N LEU A 162 4.22 14.51 5.60
CA LEU A 162 3.58 14.26 6.89
C LEU A 162 2.93 15.52 7.45
N TYR A 163 3.59 16.67 7.38
CA TYR A 163 3.07 17.92 7.93
C TYR A 163 1.84 18.42 7.19
N PHE A 164 1.77 18.30 5.87
CA PHE A 164 0.58 18.67 5.10
C PHE A 164 -0.55 17.64 5.21
N VAL A 165 -0.19 16.36 5.23
CA VAL A 165 -1.18 15.27 5.30
C VAL A 165 -1.76 15.13 6.71
N ARG A 166 -0.99 15.37 7.77
CA ARG A 166 -1.42 15.23 9.18
C ARG A 166 -2.63 16.08 9.57
N PRO A 167 -2.66 17.41 9.37
CA PRO A 167 -3.81 18.24 9.73
C PRO A 167 -5.02 17.89 8.86
N LEU A 168 -4.80 17.62 7.56
CA LEU A 168 -5.87 17.18 6.66
C LEU A 168 -6.48 15.85 7.13
N VAL A 169 -5.65 14.84 7.40
CA VAL A 169 -6.07 13.51 7.85
C VAL A 169 -6.71 13.58 9.22
N LEU A 170 -6.10 14.26 10.19
CA LEU A 170 -6.66 14.37 11.54
C LEU A 170 -7.98 15.13 11.52
N TRP A 171 -8.10 16.21 10.74
CA TRP A 171 -9.34 16.96 10.60
C TRP A 171 -10.42 16.15 9.90
N THR A 172 -10.09 15.44 8.83
CA THR A 172 -11.03 14.53 8.16
C THR A 172 -11.48 13.41 9.08
N ILE A 173 -10.57 12.75 9.80
CA ILE A 173 -10.89 11.69 10.77
C ILE A 173 -11.75 12.26 11.91
N ALA A 174 -11.39 13.41 12.47
CA ALA A 174 -12.15 14.05 13.55
C ALA A 174 -13.55 14.43 13.09
N LYS A 175 -13.69 15.02 11.90
CA LYS A 175 -14.99 15.39 11.31
C LYS A 175 -15.84 14.16 11.00
N MET A 176 -15.25 13.10 10.44
CA MET A 176 -15.94 11.84 10.16
C MET A 176 -16.32 11.09 11.44
N ARG A 177 -15.45 11.08 12.47
CA ARG A 177 -15.78 10.51 13.79
C ARG A 177 -16.88 11.30 14.46
N LEU A 178 -16.80 12.62 14.46
CA LEU A 178 -17.84 13.48 15.04
C LEU A 178 -19.16 13.26 14.32
N GLY A 179 -19.17 13.27 12.99
CA GLY A 179 -20.35 12.97 12.18
C GLY A 179 -20.91 11.56 12.44
N HIS A 180 -20.06 10.55 12.61
CA HIS A 180 -20.51 9.20 12.95
C HIS A 180 -21.08 9.12 14.37
N ILE A 181 -20.49 9.81 15.34
CA ILE A 181 -20.98 9.84 16.73
C ILE A 181 -22.31 10.58 16.80
N THR A 182 -22.47 11.71 16.10
CA THR A 182 -23.70 12.49 16.10
C THR A 182 -24.85 11.85 15.31
N SER A 183 -24.54 11.09 14.25
CA SER A 183 -25.54 10.39 13.43
C SER A 183 -25.86 8.96 13.88
N SER A 184 -25.03 8.36 14.74
CA SER A 184 -25.28 7.00 15.21
C SER A 184 -26.45 6.96 16.18
N ALA A 185 -27.33 5.96 16.00
CA ALA A 185 -28.30 5.60 17.01
C ALA A 185 -27.62 5.31 18.35
N PRO A 186 -28.27 5.61 19.50
CA PRO A 186 -27.69 5.38 20.82
C PRO A 186 -27.26 3.91 20.98
N LYS A 187 -25.96 3.69 21.14
CA LYS A 187 -25.38 2.35 21.34
C LYS A 187 -25.19 2.09 22.84
N PRO A 188 -25.40 0.87 23.34
CA PRO A 188 -25.19 0.55 24.75
C PRO A 188 -23.76 0.84 25.21
N SER A 189 -22.78 0.76 24.31
CA SER A 189 -21.38 1.12 24.56
C SER A 189 -21.16 2.59 24.93
N GLN A 190 -22.06 3.50 24.55
CA GLN A 190 -21.98 4.93 24.92
C GLN A 190 -22.41 5.19 26.37
N PHE A 191 -23.18 4.27 26.96
CA PHE A 191 -23.72 4.38 28.33
C PHE A 191 -23.07 3.39 29.31
N THR A 192 -22.17 2.54 28.83
CA THR A 192 -21.51 1.51 29.64
C THR A 192 -20.08 1.94 29.96
N VAL A 193 -19.74 2.06 31.24
CA VAL A 193 -18.38 2.37 31.71
C VAL A 193 -17.74 1.10 32.26
N LEU A 194 -16.57 0.75 31.75
CA LEU A 194 -15.77 -0.36 32.27
C LEU A 194 -14.98 0.11 33.49
N ILE A 195 -15.43 -0.25 34.69
CA ILE A 195 -14.69 0.02 35.93
C ILE A 195 -13.65 -1.08 36.11
N ARG A 196 -12.39 -0.69 36.29
CA ARG A 196 -11.27 -1.59 36.62
C ARG A 196 -10.65 -1.16 37.96
N ALA A 197 -9.95 -2.09 38.62
CA ALA A 197 -9.25 -1.87 39.89
C ALA A 197 -10.18 -1.47 41.06
N ILE A 198 -11.20 -2.32 41.34
CA ILE A 198 -12.00 -2.18 42.55
C ILE A 198 -11.10 -2.53 43.76
N PRO A 199 -10.95 -1.64 44.75
CA PRO A 199 -10.10 -1.89 45.90
C PRO A 199 -10.64 -3.06 46.74
N ILE A 200 -9.75 -3.95 47.17
CA ILE A 200 -10.10 -5.07 48.06
C ILE A 200 -10.17 -4.52 49.48
N ILE A 201 -11.33 -4.61 50.11
CA ILE A 201 -11.50 -4.26 51.52
C ILE A 201 -10.96 -5.44 52.35
N CYS A 202 -9.78 -5.31 52.95
CA CYS A 202 -9.33 -6.24 53.99
C CYS A 202 -10.18 -6.04 55.25
N LYS A 203 -10.86 -7.11 55.68
CA LYS A 203 -11.50 -7.20 57.00
C LYS A 203 -10.51 -7.73 58.02
#